data_AF-A0A9W8BAL6-F1
#
_entry.id   AF-A0A9W8BAL6-F1
#
_cell.length_a   1.000
_cell.length_b   1.000
_cell.length_c   1.000
_cell.angle_alpha   90.00
_cell.angle_beta   90.00
_cell.angle_gamma   90.00
#
_symmetry.space_group_name_H-M   'P 1'
#
loop_
_entity.id
_entity.type
_entity.pdbx_description
1 polymer ?
#
loop_
_entity_poly.entity_id
_entity_poly.type
_entity_poly.pdbx_seq_one_letter_code
_entity_poly.pdbx_strand_id
1 'polypeptide(L)'
;MVAQDDVVFGAYLLGVCVVFPLVMLLVMVNVQIFTLLDQFGVPCPTFLASSWQAVYATFITDPLARYVVPYIPEPLANLTQTLAQSRTGFGKQTERMANDALVLSSNLYENLSTDSVRDLLHATLTGVGMDSLTASRWLQGDLPYKTLIMGIATALYLFETYLTYRQHQRLKVKIRPAAIVSIVTEDDFARANAYGLDKSRFSLVKSLFSHLQTLLVLHYDTLPWLWHAVGTALARYTGLGPEYEITQSMVFFMASMLLTTLLSLPFDLYYTFVVEARHGFNKQTVGLFFQDMVKSLALGGIIGGPIIAGFLRIIQWAGPNFYVHVWVFVVAVQLVMLTIYPTLIQPLFNKFTPLQDDTLRAQIEALAARLQFPLTKLYVVDGSKRSAHSNAYFYGFFKNKRIVLFDTLLDHADHEEICAVLGHELGHWKMNHVLRLFFITQAHIFTLFYLFSLVIHNQAMYHSFGFYDTMPLLVGFMLFQYLYLPVESVIELAMNILSRYNEFQADAFAVSLGYARPLSTALIKLQLKNLGNMNPDPWYSAYHYSHPPLVERLNALEAAEAALDKKAD
;
A
#
# COMPACT_ATOMS: atom_id res chain seq x y z
N MET A 1 -13.38 10.53 28.85
CA MET A 1 -12.89 9.18 29.25
C MET A 1 -12.83 8.24 28.05
N VAL A 2 -13.94 7.92 27.36
CA VAL A 2 -13.93 6.98 26.19
C VAL A 2 -12.94 7.33 25.08
N ALA A 3 -12.75 8.61 24.75
CA ALA A 3 -11.79 9.04 23.70
C ALA A 3 -10.30 8.88 24.12
N GLN A 4 -9.99 8.87 25.41
CA GLN A 4 -8.62 8.72 25.92
C GLN A 4 -8.21 7.25 25.95
N ASP A 5 -9.13 6.35 26.34
CA ASP A 5 -8.91 4.90 26.36
C ASP A 5 -8.74 4.34 24.93
N ASP A 6 -9.49 4.86 23.96
CA ASP A 6 -9.36 4.51 22.54
C ASP A 6 -8.00 4.91 21.94
N VAL A 7 -7.45 6.07 22.32
CA VAL A 7 -6.14 6.54 21.86
C VAL A 7 -5.02 5.69 22.47
N VAL A 8 -5.13 5.33 23.75
CA VAL A 8 -4.15 4.45 24.44
C VAL A 8 -4.18 3.03 23.87
N PHE A 9 -5.37 2.48 23.60
CA PHE A 9 -5.52 1.16 23.00
C PHE A 9 -5.05 1.12 21.53
N GLY A 10 -5.34 2.17 20.75
CA GLY A 10 -4.82 2.33 19.38
C GLY A 10 -3.29 2.46 19.34
N ALA A 11 -2.70 3.19 20.28
CA ALA A 11 -1.25 3.29 20.46
C ALA A 11 -0.62 1.94 20.82
N TYR A 12 -1.27 1.17 21.70
CA TYR A 12 -0.84 -0.18 22.08
C TYR A 12 -0.85 -1.13 20.87
N LEU A 13 -1.92 -1.12 20.07
CA LEU A 13 -2.00 -1.94 18.87
C LEU A 13 -1.00 -1.50 17.79
N LEU A 14 -0.79 -0.20 17.58
CA LEU A 14 0.24 0.29 16.67
C LEU A 14 1.66 -0.14 17.13
N GLY A 15 1.93 -0.05 18.43
CA GLY A 15 3.19 -0.48 19.02
C GLY A 15 3.42 -2.00 18.90
N VAL A 16 2.42 -2.81 19.23
CA VAL A 16 2.53 -4.28 19.27
C VAL A 16 2.38 -4.92 17.88
N CYS A 17 1.56 -4.36 17.00
CA CYS A 17 1.24 -4.96 15.70
C CYS A 17 2.06 -4.40 14.54
N VAL A 18 2.65 -3.20 14.68
CA VAL A 18 3.40 -2.56 13.59
C VAL A 18 4.85 -2.30 14.00
N VAL A 19 5.08 -1.61 15.13
CA VAL A 19 6.44 -1.26 15.57
C VAL A 19 7.22 -2.48 16.05
N PHE A 20 6.62 -3.37 16.83
CA PHE A 20 7.29 -4.59 17.31
C PHE A 20 7.67 -5.56 16.16
N PRO A 21 6.78 -5.88 15.20
CA PRO A 21 7.15 -6.68 14.03
C PRO A 21 8.20 -6.01 13.13
N LEU A 22 8.17 -4.68 12.99
CA LEU A 22 9.21 -3.91 12.29
C LEU A 22 10.57 -4.05 12.99
N VAL A 23 10.59 -3.93 14.32
CA VAL A 23 11.80 -4.15 15.14
C VAL A 23 12.28 -5.60 15.01
N MET A 24 11.38 -6.59 15.01
CA MET A 24 11.74 -8.01 14.83
C MET A 24 12.32 -8.29 13.45
N LEU A 25 11.75 -7.72 12.39
CA LEU A 25 12.32 -7.85 11.05
C LEU A 25 13.69 -7.18 10.96
N LEU A 26 13.84 -5.99 11.55
CA LEU A 26 15.12 -5.32 11.60
C LEU A 26 16.13 -6.14 12.41
N VAL A 27 15.73 -6.79 13.50
CA VAL A 27 16.56 -7.76 14.24
C VAL A 27 16.96 -8.93 13.33
N MET A 28 16.04 -9.54 12.58
CA MET A 28 16.34 -10.69 11.71
C MET A 28 17.27 -10.34 10.54
N VAL A 29 16.99 -9.22 9.87
CA VAL A 29 17.82 -8.67 8.79
C VAL A 29 19.20 -8.34 9.33
N ASN A 30 19.29 -7.69 10.48
CA ASN A 30 20.56 -7.36 11.10
C ASN A 30 21.31 -8.63 11.54
N VAL A 31 20.68 -9.58 12.22
CA VAL A 31 21.32 -10.86 12.61
C VAL A 31 21.91 -11.57 11.39
N GLN A 32 21.20 -11.61 10.27
CA GLN A 32 21.71 -12.20 9.03
C GLN A 32 22.84 -11.37 8.40
N ILE A 33 22.72 -10.05 8.34
CA ILE A 33 23.79 -9.14 7.87
C ILE A 33 25.05 -9.31 8.73
N PHE A 34 24.89 -9.37 10.05
CA PHE A 34 25.99 -9.52 11.01
C PHE A 34 26.65 -10.89 10.91
N THR A 35 25.85 -11.96 10.77
CA THR A 35 26.39 -13.32 10.57
C THR A 35 27.17 -13.41 9.25
N LEU A 36 26.72 -12.71 8.20
CA LEU A 36 27.42 -12.60 6.92
C LEU A 36 28.71 -11.77 7.03
N LEU A 37 28.66 -10.58 7.64
CA LEU A 37 29.82 -9.71 7.83
C LEU A 37 30.92 -10.36 8.67
N ASP A 38 30.52 -11.11 9.71
CA ASP A 38 31.42 -11.87 10.58
C ASP A 38 32.10 -13.03 9.82
N GLN A 39 31.35 -13.75 8.96
CA GLN A 39 31.91 -14.78 8.08
C GLN A 39 32.95 -14.25 7.08
N PHE A 40 32.85 -12.99 6.68
CA PHE A 40 33.77 -12.36 5.74
C PHE A 40 34.81 -11.45 6.39
N GLY A 41 34.85 -11.34 7.73
CA GLY A 41 35.78 -10.46 8.46
C GLY A 41 35.64 -8.98 8.13
N VAL A 42 34.45 -8.56 7.67
CA VAL A 42 34.18 -7.18 7.22
C VAL A 42 33.59 -6.38 8.39
N PRO A 43 34.21 -5.26 8.81
CA PRO A 43 33.64 -4.42 9.86
C PRO A 43 32.30 -3.82 9.43
N CYS A 44 31.37 -3.68 10.39
CA CYS A 44 30.01 -3.20 10.12
C CYS A 44 30.01 -1.80 9.47
N PRO A 45 29.34 -1.61 8.31
CA PRO A 45 29.20 -0.29 7.71
C PRO A 45 28.40 0.67 8.61
N THR A 46 28.98 1.83 8.92
CA THR A 46 28.39 2.91 9.73
C THR A 46 27.00 3.36 9.27
N PHE A 47 26.66 3.14 7.99
CA PHE A 47 25.33 3.41 7.43
C PHE A 47 24.20 2.61 8.10
N LEU A 48 24.42 1.33 8.43
CA LEU A 48 23.40 0.48 9.09
C LEU A 48 23.10 0.98 10.52
N ALA A 49 24.13 1.40 11.26
CA ALA A 49 23.96 2.01 12.58
C ALA A 49 23.24 3.37 12.53
N SER A 50 23.55 4.20 11.53
CA SER A 50 22.87 5.49 11.33
C SER A 50 21.42 5.33 10.88
N SER A 51 21.07 4.27 10.16
CA SER A 51 19.70 3.96 9.76
C SER A 51 18.81 3.61 10.97
N TRP A 52 19.39 3.00 12.01
CA TRP A 52 18.71 2.72 13.27
C TRP A 52 18.40 4.00 14.05
N GLN A 53 19.38 4.90 14.16
CA GLN A 53 19.16 6.23 14.75
C GLN A 53 18.16 7.07 13.96
N ALA A 54 18.15 7.00 12.63
CA ALA A 54 17.21 7.74 11.80
C ALA A 54 15.77 7.23 11.94
N VAL A 55 15.55 5.91 11.89
CA VAL A 55 14.21 5.32 12.12
C VAL A 55 13.72 5.62 13.54
N TYR A 56 14.61 5.52 14.53
CA TYR A 56 14.29 5.79 15.92
C TYR A 56 13.99 7.28 16.20
N ALA A 57 14.82 8.19 15.68
CA ALA A 57 14.65 9.64 15.86
C ALA A 57 13.43 10.19 15.11
N THR A 58 13.12 9.65 13.93
CA THR A 58 11.99 10.09 13.10
C THR A 58 10.64 9.70 13.72
N PHE A 59 10.56 8.58 14.43
CA PHE A 59 9.30 8.12 15.03
C PHE A 59 9.09 8.56 16.49
N ILE A 60 10.16 8.91 17.22
CA ILE A 60 10.07 9.10 18.69
C ILE A 60 10.52 10.49 19.16
N THR A 61 11.46 11.19 18.50
CA THR A 61 12.14 12.34 19.15
C THR A 61 12.22 13.67 18.38
N ASP A 62 11.91 13.79 17.09
CA ASP A 62 12.34 14.98 16.30
C ASP A 62 11.23 15.96 15.82
N PRO A 63 11.52 17.30 15.68
CA PRO A 63 10.57 18.39 15.48
C PRO A 63 10.13 18.60 14.02
N LEU A 64 10.35 17.63 13.11
CA LEU A 64 9.70 17.57 11.79
C LEU A 64 8.17 17.56 11.91
N ALA A 65 7.65 17.11 13.06
CA ALA A 65 6.25 17.24 13.43
C ALA A 65 5.74 18.69 13.25
N ARG A 66 6.51 19.75 13.54
CA ARG A 66 5.98 21.13 13.46
C ARG A 66 5.63 21.61 12.04
N TYR A 67 6.17 20.99 10.99
CA TYR A 67 5.86 21.35 9.59
C TYR A 67 4.83 20.43 8.95
N VAL A 68 4.63 19.23 9.52
CA VAL A 68 3.71 18.20 8.99
C VAL A 68 2.43 18.09 9.83
N VAL A 69 2.45 18.48 11.11
CA VAL A 69 1.31 18.43 12.07
C VAL A 69 0.00 19.02 11.54
N PRO A 70 -0.05 20.13 10.78
CA PRO A 70 -1.34 20.59 10.23
C PRO A 70 -1.93 19.65 9.16
N TYR A 71 -1.15 18.69 8.66
CA TYR A 71 -1.53 17.73 7.62
C TYR A 71 -1.52 16.27 8.11
N ILE A 72 -1.10 16.02 9.35
CA ILE A 72 -1.22 14.72 10.02
C ILE A 72 -2.65 14.64 10.57
N PRO A 73 -3.37 13.52 10.38
CA PRO A 73 -4.67 13.32 11.01
C PRO A 73 -4.60 13.60 12.52
N GLU A 74 -5.56 14.36 13.03
CA GLU A 74 -5.63 14.82 14.43
C GLU A 74 -5.29 13.74 15.49
N PRO A 75 -5.70 12.45 15.36
CA PRO A 75 -5.33 11.42 16.32
C PRO A 75 -3.84 11.04 16.31
N LEU A 76 -3.18 11.07 15.15
CA LEU A 76 -1.74 10.80 15.04
C LEU A 76 -0.94 11.99 15.57
N ALA A 77 -1.39 13.22 15.30
CA ALA A 77 -0.80 14.43 15.89
C ALA A 77 -0.93 14.43 17.42
N ASN A 78 -2.11 14.06 17.93
CA ASN A 78 -2.38 13.88 19.35
C ASN A 78 -1.59 12.70 19.94
N LEU A 79 -1.34 11.62 19.20
CA LEU A 79 -0.50 10.51 19.64
C LEU A 79 0.95 10.99 19.86
N THR A 80 1.54 11.70 18.91
CA THR A 80 2.88 12.29 19.07
C THR A 80 2.95 13.24 20.26
N GLN A 81 1.94 14.10 20.46
CA GLN A 81 1.89 14.98 21.63
C GLN A 81 1.64 14.24 22.94
N THR A 82 0.79 13.21 22.93
CA THR A 82 0.43 12.42 24.13
C THR A 82 1.58 11.53 24.55
N LEU A 83 2.28 10.87 23.61
CA LEU A 83 3.50 10.11 23.92
C LEU A 83 4.58 11.03 24.49
N ALA A 84 4.76 12.24 23.93
CA ALA A 84 5.67 13.24 24.46
C ALA A 84 5.28 13.81 25.84
N GLN A 85 4.00 13.72 26.24
CA GLN A 85 3.47 14.27 27.50
C GLN A 85 3.12 13.21 28.55
N SER A 86 3.02 11.92 28.19
CA SER A 86 2.51 10.88 29.09
C SER A 86 3.57 10.45 30.11
N ARG A 87 3.38 10.85 31.38
CA ARG A 87 4.11 10.33 32.55
C ARG A 87 3.60 8.95 33.03
N THR A 88 2.97 8.16 32.14
CA THR A 88 2.45 6.83 32.47
C THR A 88 3.59 5.81 32.54
N GLY A 89 3.36 4.65 33.18
CA GLY A 89 4.38 3.60 33.33
C GLY A 89 4.98 3.16 31.98
N PHE A 90 4.16 3.10 30.93
CA PHE A 90 4.60 2.83 29.57
C PHE A 90 5.46 3.96 29.00
N GLY A 91 5.02 5.22 29.10
CA GLY A 91 5.79 6.40 28.68
C GLY A 91 7.18 6.45 29.31
N LYS A 92 7.28 6.22 30.63
CA LYS A 92 8.56 6.11 31.35
C LYS A 92 9.41 4.90 30.95
N GLN A 93 8.77 3.79 30.55
CA GLN A 93 9.46 2.58 30.12
C GLN A 93 9.98 2.76 28.69
N THR A 94 9.20 3.32 27.76
CA THR A 94 9.67 3.75 26.43
C THR A 94 10.71 4.86 26.52
N GLU A 95 10.60 5.80 27.45
CA GLU A 95 11.57 6.89 27.65
C GLU A 95 12.85 6.38 28.32
N ARG A 96 12.77 5.40 29.24
CA ARG A 96 13.95 4.66 29.73
C ARG A 96 14.57 3.83 28.62
N MET A 97 13.78 3.07 27.86
CA MET A 97 14.26 2.29 26.70
C MET A 97 14.92 3.20 25.67
N ALA A 98 14.38 4.41 25.46
CA ALA A 98 14.96 5.43 24.59
C ALA A 98 16.26 6.00 25.11
N ASN A 99 16.31 6.37 26.39
CA ASN A 99 17.51 6.89 27.00
C ASN A 99 18.60 5.82 27.14
N ASP A 100 18.24 4.57 27.48
CA ASP A 100 19.16 3.44 27.57
C ASP A 100 19.70 3.10 26.17
N ALA A 101 18.85 3.06 25.13
CA ALA A 101 19.28 2.87 23.74
C ALA A 101 20.11 4.03 23.20
N LEU A 102 19.81 5.29 23.57
CA LEU A 102 20.60 6.47 23.22
C LEU A 102 21.97 6.45 23.90
N VAL A 103 22.03 6.12 25.20
CA VAL A 103 23.26 6.02 26.00
C VAL A 103 24.12 4.82 25.56
N LEU A 104 23.50 3.71 25.16
CA LEU A 104 24.19 2.60 24.51
C LEU A 104 24.69 3.00 23.12
N SER A 105 23.88 3.68 22.31
CA SER A 105 24.30 4.12 20.96
C SER A 105 25.44 5.14 21.00
N SER A 106 25.43 6.08 21.95
CA SER A 106 26.46 7.11 22.06
C SER A 106 27.80 6.57 22.56
N ASN A 107 27.79 5.52 23.41
CA ASN A 107 29.02 4.86 23.87
C ASN A 107 29.56 3.80 22.87
N LEU A 108 28.71 3.26 21.98
CA LEU A 108 29.09 2.26 20.98
C LEU A 108 29.62 2.86 19.67
N TYR A 109 29.49 4.17 19.48
CA TYR A 109 29.81 4.87 18.22
C TYR A 109 31.29 4.78 17.81
N GLU A 110 32.21 4.48 18.74
CA GLU A 110 33.63 4.46 18.44
C GLU A 110 34.17 3.09 18.01
N ASN A 111 33.46 1.97 18.20
CA ASN A 111 33.85 0.63 17.73
C ASN A 111 32.66 -0.36 17.81
N LEU A 112 31.75 -0.33 16.83
CA LEU A 112 30.66 -1.32 16.73
C LEU A 112 31.21 -2.68 16.25
N SER A 113 31.57 -3.55 17.19
CA SER A 113 31.80 -4.97 16.91
C SER A 113 30.48 -5.72 16.72
N THR A 114 30.52 -6.88 16.05
CA THR A 114 29.36 -7.79 15.88
C THR A 114 28.70 -8.13 17.23
N ASP A 115 29.50 -8.24 18.29
CA ASP A 115 29.04 -8.56 19.64
C ASP A 115 28.28 -7.39 20.27
N SER A 116 28.71 -6.15 20.07
CA SER A 116 28.02 -4.96 20.58
C SER A 116 26.61 -4.79 20.01
N VAL A 117 26.40 -5.16 18.75
CA VAL A 117 25.06 -5.12 18.15
C VAL A 117 24.21 -6.29 18.61
N ARG A 118 24.80 -7.48 18.77
CA ARG A 118 24.12 -8.62 19.38
C ARG A 118 23.63 -8.30 20.79
N ASP A 119 24.46 -7.64 21.59
CA ASP A 119 24.11 -7.25 22.96
C ASP A 119 22.97 -6.21 22.97
N LEU A 120 22.99 -5.24 22.05
CA LEU A 120 21.90 -4.27 21.89
C LEU A 120 20.59 -4.95 21.46
N LEU A 121 20.65 -5.89 20.52
CA LEU A 121 19.48 -6.66 20.08
C LEU A 121 18.98 -7.58 21.18
N HIS A 122 19.88 -8.22 21.94
CA HIS A 122 19.54 -9.07 23.08
C HIS A 122 18.86 -8.26 24.19
N ALA A 123 19.41 -7.10 24.53
CA ALA A 123 18.80 -6.15 25.47
C ALA A 123 17.44 -5.64 24.98
N THR A 124 17.29 -5.42 23.68
CA THR A 124 16.01 -5.01 23.08
C THR A 124 14.97 -6.14 23.18
N LEU A 125 15.34 -7.37 22.81
CA LEU A 125 14.47 -8.56 22.86
C LEU A 125 14.04 -8.88 24.30
N THR A 126 14.97 -8.84 25.24
CA THR A 126 14.68 -9.05 26.65
C THR A 126 13.88 -7.89 27.26
N GLY A 127 14.14 -6.66 26.82
CA GLY A 127 13.39 -5.47 27.21
C GLY A 127 11.92 -5.48 26.78
N VAL A 128 11.59 -6.19 25.70
CA VAL A 128 10.19 -6.42 25.25
C VAL A 128 9.56 -7.68 25.86
N GLY A 129 10.21 -8.29 26.87
CA GLY A 129 9.67 -9.40 27.65
C GLY A 129 10.01 -10.80 27.14
N MET A 130 10.91 -10.93 26.15
CA MET A 130 11.46 -12.22 25.75
C MET A 130 12.43 -12.73 26.82
N ASP A 131 12.44 -14.03 27.12
CA ASP A 131 13.44 -14.56 28.03
C ASP A 131 14.84 -14.54 27.39
N SER A 132 15.86 -14.34 28.22
CA SER A 132 17.25 -14.18 27.78
C SER A 132 17.77 -15.37 26.96
N LEU A 133 17.31 -16.58 27.27
CA LEU A 133 17.72 -17.80 26.56
C LEU A 133 17.13 -17.80 25.14
N THR A 134 15.84 -17.53 25.00
CA THR A 134 15.17 -17.41 23.70
C THR A 134 15.78 -16.29 22.86
N ALA A 135 16.03 -15.11 23.46
CA ALA A 135 16.69 -14.00 22.78
C ALA A 135 18.08 -14.40 22.25
N SER A 136 18.87 -15.12 23.07
CA SER A 136 20.19 -15.61 22.64
C SER A 136 20.11 -16.63 21.50
N ARG A 137 19.13 -17.54 21.52
CA ARG A 137 18.90 -18.53 20.46
C ARG A 137 18.51 -17.88 19.13
N TRP A 138 17.64 -16.87 19.19
CA TRP A 138 17.22 -16.13 18.00
C TRP A 138 18.40 -15.40 17.35
N LEU A 139 19.26 -14.78 18.16
CA LEU A 139 20.49 -14.10 17.70
C LEU A 139 21.58 -15.05 17.19
N GLN A 140 21.43 -16.36 17.46
CA GLN A 140 22.27 -17.43 16.96
C GLN A 140 21.69 -18.12 15.71
N GLY A 141 20.55 -17.64 15.20
CA GLY A 141 19.94 -18.12 13.95
C GLY A 141 18.84 -19.18 14.11
N ASP A 142 18.51 -19.57 15.34
CA ASP A 142 17.40 -20.49 15.64
C ASP A 142 16.06 -19.74 15.69
N LEU A 143 15.71 -19.11 14.56
CA LEU A 143 14.49 -18.32 14.40
C LEU A 143 13.31 -19.21 14.00
N PRO A 144 12.19 -19.21 14.74
CA PRO A 144 11.01 -19.98 14.39
C PRO A 144 10.20 -19.26 13.29
N TYR A 145 10.72 -19.23 12.06
CA TYR A 145 10.18 -18.42 10.95
C TYR A 145 8.68 -18.62 10.73
N LYS A 146 8.21 -19.88 10.73
CA LYS A 146 6.78 -20.19 10.54
C LYS A 146 5.92 -19.55 11.62
N THR A 147 6.24 -19.78 12.90
CA THR A 147 5.51 -19.21 14.04
C THR A 147 5.57 -17.69 14.03
N LEU A 148 6.73 -17.11 13.72
CA LEU A 148 6.91 -15.68 13.66
C LEU A 148 6.07 -15.04 12.56
N ILE A 149 6.15 -15.55 11.34
CA ILE A 149 5.37 -15.05 10.20
C ILE A 149 3.88 -15.17 10.46
N MET A 150 3.41 -16.31 10.99
CA MET A 150 1.99 -16.48 11.36
C MET A 150 1.56 -15.50 12.45
N GLY A 151 2.41 -15.28 13.46
CA GLY A 151 2.18 -14.32 14.53
C GLY A 151 2.08 -12.88 14.02
N ILE A 152 3.03 -12.47 13.17
CA ILE A 152 3.04 -11.16 12.51
C ILE A 152 1.78 -10.97 11.65
N ALA A 153 1.47 -11.93 10.79
CA ALA A 153 0.28 -11.86 9.93
C ALA A 153 -1.01 -11.76 10.77
N THR A 154 -1.08 -12.45 11.91
CA THR A 154 -2.22 -12.37 12.84
C THR A 154 -2.29 -11.01 13.52
N ALA A 155 -1.15 -10.47 13.97
CA ALA A 155 -1.11 -9.15 14.60
C ALA A 155 -1.57 -8.04 13.64
N LEU A 156 -1.08 -8.05 12.40
CA LEU A 156 -1.49 -7.11 11.36
C LEU A 156 -2.98 -7.26 11.02
N TYR A 157 -3.46 -8.50 10.86
CA TYR A 157 -4.89 -8.77 10.63
C TYR A 157 -5.77 -8.21 11.78
N LEU A 158 -5.37 -8.41 13.03
CA LEU A 158 -6.10 -7.88 14.19
C LEU A 158 -6.10 -6.34 14.21
N PHE A 159 -4.98 -5.71 13.87
CA PHE A 159 -4.87 -4.27 13.75
C PHE A 159 -5.80 -3.70 12.67
N GLU A 160 -5.78 -4.25 11.46
CA GLU A 160 -6.67 -3.81 10.38
C GLU A 160 -8.15 -4.10 10.68
N THR A 161 -8.44 -5.22 11.35
CA THR A 161 -9.78 -5.55 11.81
C THR A 161 -10.26 -4.55 12.86
N TYR A 162 -9.38 -4.11 13.77
CA TYR A 162 -9.69 -3.05 14.73
C TYR A 162 -10.02 -1.72 14.03
N LEU A 163 -9.21 -1.28 13.07
CA LEU A 163 -9.49 -0.09 12.28
C LEU A 163 -10.83 -0.20 11.55
N THR A 164 -11.08 -1.34 10.90
CA THR A 164 -12.33 -1.62 10.20
C THR A 164 -13.53 -1.62 11.16
N TYR A 165 -13.36 -2.14 12.37
CA TYR A 165 -14.38 -2.11 13.42
C TYR A 165 -14.70 -0.68 13.86
N ARG A 166 -13.68 0.17 14.10
CA ARG A 166 -13.90 1.59 14.42
C ARG A 166 -14.70 2.29 13.34
N GLN A 167 -14.29 2.11 12.09
CA GLN A 167 -14.99 2.63 10.92
C GLN A 167 -16.42 2.10 10.82
N HIS A 168 -16.63 0.81 11.11
CA HIS A 168 -17.96 0.20 11.12
C HIS A 168 -18.88 0.86 12.15
N GLN A 169 -18.37 1.18 13.35
CA GLN A 169 -19.16 1.91 14.36
C GLN A 169 -19.42 3.35 13.92
N ARG A 170 -18.43 4.01 13.31
CA ARG A 170 -18.59 5.38 12.81
C ARG A 170 -19.69 5.48 11.75
N LEU A 171 -19.79 4.51 10.84
CA LEU A 171 -20.84 4.45 9.81
C LEU A 171 -22.26 4.30 10.37
N LYS A 172 -22.43 3.85 11.62
CA LYS A 172 -23.75 3.78 12.27
C LYS A 172 -24.21 5.15 12.80
N VAL A 173 -23.29 6.12 12.91
CA VAL A 173 -23.60 7.47 13.38
C VAL A 173 -24.39 8.21 12.30
N LYS A 174 -25.62 8.61 12.62
CA LYS A 174 -26.52 9.32 11.69
C LYS A 174 -26.29 10.84 11.64
N ILE A 175 -25.41 11.35 12.49
CA ILE A 175 -25.12 12.78 12.58
C ILE A 175 -24.19 13.18 11.43
N ARG A 176 -24.69 14.10 10.59
CA ARG A 176 -23.95 14.73 9.49
C ARG A 176 -22.93 15.74 10.04
N PRO A 177 -21.68 15.77 9.53
CA PRO A 177 -20.72 16.83 9.83
C PRO A 177 -21.27 18.21 9.43
N ALA A 178 -21.03 19.24 10.25
CA ALA A 178 -21.57 20.60 10.06
C ALA A 178 -21.30 21.17 8.66
N ALA A 179 -20.10 20.92 8.11
CA ALA A 179 -19.66 21.38 6.80
C ALA A 179 -20.53 20.88 5.63
N ILE A 180 -21.27 19.79 5.79
CA ILE A 180 -22.07 19.18 4.70
C ILE A 180 -23.58 19.19 4.99
N VAL A 181 -24.02 19.68 6.15
CA VAL A 181 -25.45 19.68 6.53
C VAL A 181 -26.31 20.48 5.55
N SER A 182 -25.79 21.60 5.05
CA SER A 182 -26.49 22.48 4.10
C SER A 182 -26.52 21.93 2.66
N ILE A 183 -25.73 20.91 2.36
CA ILE A 183 -25.49 20.46 0.98
C ILE A 183 -25.99 19.03 0.75
N VAL A 184 -25.75 18.13 1.72
CA VAL A 184 -26.07 16.70 1.62
C VAL A 184 -27.36 16.43 2.36
N THR A 185 -28.36 15.83 1.70
CA THR A 185 -29.63 15.48 2.34
C THR A 185 -29.46 14.35 3.37
N GLU A 186 -30.43 14.20 4.28
CA GLU A 186 -30.40 13.07 5.24
C GLU A 186 -30.48 11.71 4.55
N ASP A 187 -31.25 11.63 3.46
CA ASP A 187 -31.38 10.40 2.67
C ASP A 187 -30.05 10.05 1.97
N ASP A 188 -29.39 11.03 1.33
CA ASP A 188 -28.09 10.82 0.69
C ASP A 188 -27.04 10.31 1.69
N PHE A 189 -26.98 10.93 2.86
CA PHE A 189 -26.06 10.52 3.92
C PHE A 189 -26.39 9.11 4.44
N ALA A 190 -27.66 8.80 4.62
CA ALA A 190 -28.10 7.48 5.05
C ALA A 190 -27.76 6.39 4.01
N ARG A 191 -27.92 6.68 2.71
CA ARG A 191 -27.53 5.79 1.62
C ARG A 191 -26.02 5.55 1.58
N ALA A 192 -25.22 6.60 1.70
CA ALA A 192 -23.76 6.49 1.76
C ALA A 192 -23.30 5.64 2.95
N ASN A 193 -23.90 5.84 4.13
CA ASN A 193 -23.62 5.03 5.31
C ASN A 193 -24.07 3.57 5.15
N ALA A 194 -25.23 3.32 4.52
CA ALA A 194 -25.71 1.97 4.25
C ALA A 194 -24.77 1.22 3.30
N TYR A 195 -24.30 1.88 2.24
CA TYR A 195 -23.28 1.32 1.33
C TYR A 195 -21.98 1.03 2.08
N GLY A 196 -21.49 1.99 2.86
CA GLY A 196 -20.30 1.81 3.70
C GLY A 196 -20.42 0.65 4.68
N LEU A 197 -21.58 0.45 5.31
CA LEU A 197 -21.84 -0.65 6.24
C LEU A 197 -21.81 -2.01 5.53
N ASP A 198 -22.39 -2.11 4.35
CA ASP A 198 -22.37 -3.36 3.57
C ASP A 198 -20.95 -3.70 3.09
N LYS A 199 -20.17 -2.71 2.62
CA LYS A 199 -18.74 -2.90 2.31
C LYS A 199 -17.95 -3.33 3.53
N SER A 200 -18.17 -2.68 4.67
CA SER A 200 -17.49 -3.00 5.92
C SER A 200 -17.79 -4.43 6.39
N ARG A 201 -19.06 -4.86 6.35
CA ARG A 201 -19.46 -6.26 6.67
C ARG A 201 -18.80 -7.26 5.74
N PHE A 202 -18.85 -7.00 4.43
CA PHE A 202 -18.18 -7.84 3.44
C PHE A 202 -16.67 -7.94 3.71
N SER A 203 -16.02 -6.80 3.95
CA SER A 203 -14.59 -6.72 4.23
C SER A 203 -14.20 -7.55 5.45
N LEU A 204 -14.96 -7.46 6.55
CA LEU A 204 -14.69 -8.24 7.77
C LEU A 204 -14.78 -9.76 7.53
N VAL A 205 -15.74 -10.22 6.72
CA VAL A 205 -15.89 -11.64 6.41
C VAL A 205 -14.80 -12.11 5.44
N LYS A 206 -14.53 -11.34 4.38
CA LYS A 206 -13.50 -11.67 3.37
C LYS A 206 -12.10 -11.65 4.00
N SER A 207 -11.79 -10.68 4.87
CA SER A 207 -10.50 -10.61 5.54
C SER A 207 -10.30 -11.77 6.51
N LEU A 208 -11.31 -12.14 7.30
CA LEU A 208 -11.25 -13.32 8.16
C LEU A 208 -10.99 -14.60 7.36
N PHE A 209 -11.74 -14.82 6.26
CA PHE A 209 -11.53 -15.97 5.40
C PHE A 209 -10.10 -15.99 4.81
N SER A 210 -9.63 -14.86 4.29
CA SER A 210 -8.30 -14.74 3.67
C SER A 210 -7.18 -14.96 4.70
N HIS A 211 -7.39 -14.48 5.93
CA HIS A 211 -6.45 -14.69 7.03
C HIS A 211 -6.40 -16.16 7.45
N LEU A 212 -7.56 -16.81 7.65
CA LEU A 212 -7.63 -18.24 7.94
C LEU A 212 -7.00 -19.06 6.82
N GLN A 213 -7.28 -18.74 5.55
CA GLN A 213 -6.65 -19.38 4.40
C GLN A 213 -5.12 -19.25 4.47
N THR A 214 -4.60 -18.06 4.76
CA THR A 214 -3.15 -17.84 4.91
C THR A 214 -2.57 -18.69 6.03
N LEU A 215 -3.20 -18.69 7.22
CA LEU A 215 -2.76 -19.51 8.34
C LEU A 215 -2.79 -21.00 8.01
N LEU A 216 -3.81 -21.49 7.31
CA LEU A 216 -3.91 -22.89 6.91
C LEU A 216 -2.83 -23.26 5.88
N VAL A 217 -2.60 -22.41 4.87
CA VAL A 217 -1.56 -22.62 3.85
C VAL A 217 -0.18 -22.73 4.49
N LEU A 218 0.13 -21.84 5.44
CA LEU A 218 1.41 -21.84 6.14
C LEU A 218 1.50 -22.98 7.16
N HIS A 219 0.44 -23.24 7.94
CA HIS A 219 0.47 -24.26 8.98
C HIS A 219 0.62 -25.67 8.40
N TYR A 220 -0.16 -25.98 7.36
CA TYR A 220 -0.21 -27.31 6.73
C TYR A 220 0.77 -27.48 5.56
N ASP A 221 1.74 -26.58 5.40
CA ASP A 221 2.78 -26.69 4.36
C ASP A 221 2.19 -26.95 2.96
N THR A 222 1.13 -26.19 2.64
CA THR A 222 0.45 -26.33 1.34
C THR A 222 1.35 -25.86 0.19
N LEU A 223 2.29 -24.95 0.47
CA LEU A 223 3.28 -24.48 -0.50
C LEU A 223 4.21 -25.61 -0.99
N PRO A 224 4.92 -26.36 -0.11
CA PRO A 224 5.66 -27.56 -0.52
C PRO A 224 4.80 -28.59 -1.23
N TRP A 225 3.61 -28.88 -0.70
CA TRP A 225 2.70 -29.85 -1.31
C TRP A 225 2.39 -29.49 -2.76
N LEU A 226 2.01 -28.24 -3.03
CA LEU A 226 1.71 -27.76 -4.37
C LEU A 226 2.96 -27.77 -5.26
N TRP A 227 4.11 -27.36 -4.73
CA TRP A 227 5.39 -27.38 -5.44
C TRP A 227 5.74 -28.80 -5.92
N HIS A 228 5.67 -29.79 -5.03
CA HIS A 228 5.96 -31.19 -5.35
C HIS A 228 4.91 -31.82 -6.28
N ALA A 229 3.63 -31.49 -6.10
CA ALA A 229 2.56 -31.97 -6.98
C ALA A 229 2.77 -31.46 -8.42
N VAL A 230 3.10 -30.18 -8.56
CA VAL A 230 3.44 -29.57 -9.86
C VAL A 230 4.69 -30.19 -10.46
N GLY A 231 5.77 -30.34 -9.70
CA GLY A 231 7.02 -30.95 -10.18
C GLY A 231 6.81 -32.40 -10.65
N THR A 232 6.05 -33.19 -9.88
CA THR A 232 5.72 -34.59 -10.23
C THR A 232 4.87 -34.66 -11.50
N ALA A 233 3.86 -33.79 -11.63
CA ALA A 233 3.04 -33.72 -12.82
C ALA A 233 3.86 -33.30 -14.05
N LEU A 234 4.72 -32.30 -13.91
CA LEU A 234 5.58 -31.81 -14.98
C LEU A 234 6.52 -32.92 -15.47
N ALA A 235 7.22 -33.60 -14.56
CA ALA A 235 8.10 -34.72 -14.89
C ALA A 235 7.35 -35.86 -15.57
N ARG A 236 6.16 -36.22 -15.06
CA ARG A 236 5.35 -37.33 -15.61
C ARG A 236 4.81 -37.05 -17.01
N TYR A 237 4.32 -35.85 -17.28
CA TYR A 237 3.60 -35.54 -18.53
C TYR A 237 4.48 -34.91 -19.61
N THR A 238 5.61 -34.29 -19.24
CA THR A 238 6.49 -33.60 -20.20
C THR A 238 7.91 -34.15 -20.24
N GLY A 239 8.29 -34.98 -19.27
CA GLY A 239 9.67 -35.46 -19.11
C GLY A 239 10.63 -34.41 -18.54
N LEU A 240 10.16 -33.20 -18.22
CA LEU A 240 10.98 -32.15 -17.62
C LEU A 240 11.11 -32.39 -16.11
N GLY A 241 12.30 -32.78 -15.67
CA GLY A 241 12.60 -33.05 -14.27
C GLY A 241 12.89 -31.80 -13.43
N PRO A 242 13.31 -31.99 -12.16
CA PRO A 242 13.63 -30.92 -11.23
C PRO A 242 14.72 -29.94 -11.71
N GLU A 243 15.55 -30.35 -12.67
CA GLU A 243 16.58 -29.51 -13.31
C GLU A 243 15.98 -28.32 -14.07
N TYR A 244 14.69 -28.37 -14.44
CA TYR A 244 13.97 -27.28 -15.07
C TYR A 244 13.21 -26.40 -14.06
N GLU A 245 13.89 -25.92 -13.02
CA GLU A 245 13.29 -25.16 -11.91
C GLU A 245 12.47 -23.95 -12.36
N ILE A 246 12.93 -23.20 -13.37
CA ILE A 246 12.19 -22.04 -13.90
C ILE A 246 10.84 -22.48 -14.48
N THR A 247 10.82 -23.58 -15.24
CA THR A 247 9.58 -24.12 -15.81
C THR A 247 8.65 -24.58 -14.70
N GLN A 248 9.16 -25.31 -13.70
CA GLN A 248 8.37 -25.71 -12.53
C GLN A 248 7.81 -24.48 -11.79
N SER A 249 8.60 -23.42 -11.62
CA SER A 249 8.19 -22.17 -10.99
C SER A 249 7.07 -21.48 -11.76
N MET A 250 7.12 -21.46 -13.08
CA MET A 250 6.06 -20.90 -13.92
C MET A 250 4.76 -21.69 -13.80
N VAL A 251 4.83 -23.03 -13.83
CA VAL A 251 3.64 -23.88 -13.67
C VAL A 251 3.07 -23.75 -12.25
N PHE A 252 3.94 -23.68 -11.24
CA PHE A 252 3.57 -23.45 -9.85
C PHE A 252 2.88 -22.09 -9.66
N PHE A 253 3.41 -21.04 -10.28
CA PHE A 253 2.79 -19.71 -10.28
C PHE A 253 1.39 -19.74 -10.91
N MET A 254 1.25 -20.38 -12.07
CA MET A 254 -0.05 -20.50 -12.74
C MET A 254 -1.05 -21.33 -11.94
N ALA A 255 -0.62 -22.45 -11.35
CA ALA A 255 -1.46 -23.27 -10.48
C ALA A 255 -1.91 -22.49 -9.24
N SER A 256 -1.00 -21.74 -8.61
CA SER A 256 -1.30 -20.87 -7.47
C SER A 256 -2.28 -19.75 -7.84
N MET A 257 -2.08 -19.11 -9.00
CA MET A 257 -2.97 -18.07 -9.52
C MET A 257 -4.40 -18.61 -9.74
N LEU A 258 -4.53 -19.79 -10.34
CA LEU A 258 -5.82 -20.44 -10.55
C LEU A 258 -6.49 -20.81 -9.24
N LEU A 259 -5.74 -21.39 -8.29
CA LEU A 259 -6.27 -21.76 -6.97
C LEU A 259 -6.78 -20.53 -6.22
N THR A 260 -5.98 -19.45 -6.16
CA THR A 260 -6.40 -18.20 -5.52
C THR A 260 -7.64 -17.60 -6.18
N THR A 261 -7.72 -17.63 -7.51
CA THR A 261 -8.91 -17.13 -8.24
C THR A 261 -10.15 -17.95 -7.91
N LEU A 262 -10.03 -19.28 -7.84
CA LEU A 262 -11.15 -20.15 -7.48
C LEU A 262 -11.64 -19.91 -6.05
N LEU A 263 -10.72 -19.69 -5.12
CA LEU A 263 -11.04 -19.40 -3.72
C LEU A 263 -11.64 -18.00 -3.53
N SER A 264 -11.25 -17.02 -4.35
CA SER A 264 -11.81 -15.65 -4.28
C SER A 264 -13.15 -15.51 -5.00
N LEU A 265 -13.41 -16.35 -6.01
CA LEU A 265 -14.57 -16.25 -6.89
C LEU A 265 -15.93 -16.10 -6.16
N PRO A 266 -16.25 -16.85 -5.08
CA PRO A 266 -17.51 -16.65 -4.36
C PRO A 266 -17.65 -15.24 -3.76
N PHE A 267 -16.55 -14.68 -3.26
CA PHE A 267 -16.53 -13.33 -2.69
C PHE A 267 -16.63 -12.26 -3.77
N ASP A 268 -15.97 -12.45 -4.91
CA ASP A 268 -16.00 -11.49 -6.00
C ASP A 268 -17.37 -11.45 -6.70
N LEU A 269 -18.02 -12.61 -6.83
CA LEU A 269 -19.42 -12.71 -7.26
C LEU A 269 -20.37 -12.05 -6.27
N TYR A 270 -20.22 -12.31 -4.96
CA TYR A 270 -21.05 -11.69 -3.93
C TYR A 270 -20.88 -10.17 -3.91
N TYR A 271 -19.64 -9.68 -3.96
CA TYR A 271 -19.37 -8.25 -3.98
C TYR A 271 -20.04 -7.59 -5.19
N THR A 272 -19.84 -8.12 -6.39
CA THR A 272 -20.33 -7.53 -7.64
C THR A 272 -21.86 -7.65 -7.78
N PHE A 273 -22.42 -8.84 -7.56
CA PHE A 273 -23.82 -9.12 -7.86
C PHE A 273 -24.76 -8.99 -6.65
N VAL A 274 -24.23 -8.78 -5.44
CA VAL A 274 -25.05 -8.55 -4.24
C VAL A 274 -24.75 -7.19 -3.62
N VAL A 275 -23.49 -6.89 -3.27
CA VAL A 275 -23.14 -5.62 -2.60
C VAL A 275 -23.30 -4.45 -3.57
N GLU A 276 -22.56 -4.43 -4.67
CA GLU A 276 -22.60 -3.36 -5.67
C GLU A 276 -23.98 -3.27 -6.35
N ALA A 277 -24.62 -4.41 -6.61
CA ALA A 277 -25.96 -4.45 -7.21
C ALA A 277 -27.04 -3.85 -6.29
N ARG A 278 -26.99 -4.10 -4.97
CA ARG A 278 -27.94 -3.54 -3.99
C ARG A 278 -27.92 -2.02 -3.96
N HIS A 279 -26.74 -1.44 -4.19
CA HIS A 279 -26.53 0.01 -4.20
C HIS A 279 -26.56 0.62 -5.61
N GLY A 280 -26.97 -0.17 -6.62
CA GLY A 280 -27.20 0.31 -7.99
C GLY A 280 -25.93 0.54 -8.83
N PHE A 281 -24.75 0.21 -8.30
CA PHE A 281 -23.47 0.43 -8.95
C PHE A 281 -23.15 -0.62 -10.00
N ASN A 282 -23.48 -1.89 -9.77
CA ASN A 282 -23.16 -2.95 -10.72
C ASN A 282 -23.94 -2.77 -12.04
N LYS A 283 -23.22 -2.67 -13.16
CA LYS A 283 -23.77 -2.70 -14.53
C LYS A 283 -23.29 -3.91 -15.33
N GLN A 284 -22.41 -4.74 -14.76
CA GLN A 284 -21.88 -5.93 -15.41
C GLN A 284 -22.92 -7.05 -15.46
N THR A 285 -22.96 -7.76 -16.59
CA THR A 285 -23.64 -9.06 -16.69
C THR A 285 -22.71 -10.19 -16.22
N VAL A 286 -23.28 -11.32 -15.82
CA VAL A 286 -22.50 -12.51 -15.45
C VAL A 286 -21.58 -12.96 -16.59
N GLY A 287 -22.06 -12.89 -17.84
CA GLY A 287 -21.25 -13.21 -19.02
C GLY A 287 -20.05 -12.28 -19.18
N LEU A 288 -20.24 -10.96 -19.01
CA LEU A 288 -19.14 -10.00 -19.07
C LEU A 288 -18.14 -10.21 -17.92
N PHE A 289 -18.61 -10.50 -16.72
CA PHE A 289 -17.77 -10.80 -15.55
C PHE A 289 -16.81 -11.96 -15.81
N PHE A 290 -17.33 -13.11 -16.27
CA PHE A 290 -16.49 -14.28 -16.57
C PHE A 290 -15.57 -14.05 -17.77
N GLN A 291 -16.00 -13.29 -18.79
CA GLN A 291 -15.13 -12.90 -19.90
C GLN A 291 -13.96 -12.04 -19.42
N ASP A 292 -14.22 -11.05 -18.57
CA ASP A 292 -13.17 -10.20 -17.99
C ASP A 292 -12.23 -11.02 -17.10
N MET A 293 -12.75 -11.98 -16.33
CA MET A 293 -11.94 -12.89 -15.52
C MET A 293 -11.00 -13.74 -16.38
N VAL A 294 -11.51 -14.40 -17.42
CA VAL A 294 -10.70 -15.24 -18.32
C VAL A 294 -9.65 -14.40 -19.06
N LYS A 295 -10.03 -13.22 -19.57
CA LYS A 295 -9.07 -12.29 -20.20
C LYS A 295 -7.97 -11.87 -19.23
N SER A 296 -8.33 -11.57 -17.98
CA SER A 296 -7.36 -11.16 -16.96
C SER A 296 -6.40 -12.29 -16.60
N LEU A 297 -6.89 -13.53 -16.45
CA LEU A 297 -6.04 -14.70 -16.23
C LEU A 297 -5.10 -14.97 -17.40
N ALA A 298 -5.61 -14.88 -18.64
CA ALA A 298 -4.81 -15.07 -19.84
C ALA A 298 -3.71 -14.01 -19.96
N LEU A 299 -4.03 -12.73 -19.76
CA LEU A 299 -3.05 -11.65 -19.77
C LEU A 299 -2.03 -11.78 -18.63
N GLY A 300 -2.49 -12.16 -17.43
CA GLY A 300 -1.63 -12.45 -16.28
C GLY A 300 -0.60 -13.53 -16.57
N GLY A 301 -1.01 -14.64 -17.21
CA GLY A 301 -0.10 -15.69 -17.64
C GLY A 301 0.85 -15.26 -18.77
N ILE A 302 0.34 -14.59 -19.80
CA ILE A 302 1.11 -14.17 -20.99
C ILE A 302 2.17 -13.12 -20.64
N ILE A 303 1.85 -12.17 -19.74
CA ILE A 303 2.75 -11.09 -19.34
C ILE A 303 3.57 -11.50 -18.12
N GLY A 304 2.92 -12.05 -17.09
CA GLY A 304 3.57 -12.42 -15.84
C GLY A 304 4.54 -13.58 -16.00
N GLY A 305 4.22 -14.58 -16.82
CA GLY A 305 5.08 -15.75 -17.06
C GLY A 305 6.49 -15.36 -17.54
N PRO A 306 6.64 -14.62 -18.65
CA PRO A 306 7.95 -14.15 -19.12
C PRO A 306 8.67 -13.24 -18.13
N ILE A 307 7.96 -12.38 -17.40
CA ILE A 307 8.56 -11.51 -16.37
C ILE A 307 9.15 -12.35 -15.24
N ILE A 308 8.40 -13.34 -14.72
CA ILE A 308 8.88 -14.25 -13.68
C ILE A 308 10.05 -15.08 -14.18
N ALA A 309 9.98 -15.62 -15.40
CA ALA A 309 11.09 -16.35 -15.99
C ALA A 309 12.36 -15.50 -16.11
N GLY A 310 12.23 -14.25 -16.58
CA GLY A 310 13.33 -13.29 -16.65
C GLY A 310 13.90 -12.95 -15.27
N PHE A 311 13.03 -12.68 -14.29
CA PHE A 311 13.40 -12.44 -12.89
C PHE A 311 14.23 -13.60 -12.32
N LEU A 312 13.73 -14.84 -12.40
CA LEU A 312 14.42 -16.03 -11.89
C LEU A 312 15.73 -16.27 -12.64
N ARG A 313 15.73 -16.10 -13.97
CA ARG A 313 16.93 -16.28 -14.78
C ARG A 313 18.03 -15.29 -14.42
N ILE A 314 17.69 -14.03 -14.14
CA ILE A 314 18.64 -13.01 -13.73
C ILE A 314 19.24 -13.37 -12.36
N ILE A 315 18.43 -13.84 -11.41
CA ILE A 315 18.93 -14.28 -10.10
C ILE A 315 19.96 -15.40 -10.25
N GLN A 316 19.68 -16.40 -11.08
CA GLN A 316 20.60 -17.51 -11.33
C GLN A 316 21.89 -17.08 -12.04
N TRP A 317 21.85 -16.01 -12.84
CA TRP A 317 22.98 -15.58 -13.68
C TRP A 317 23.87 -14.52 -13.01
N ALA A 318 23.29 -13.55 -12.31
CA ALA A 318 23.99 -12.33 -11.91
C ALA A 318 24.81 -12.44 -10.60
N GLY A 319 24.84 -13.62 -9.98
CA GLY A 319 25.64 -13.89 -8.77
C GLY A 319 25.21 -13.04 -7.56
N PRO A 320 26.13 -12.72 -6.62
CA PRO A 320 25.78 -12.01 -5.38
C PRO A 320 25.13 -10.63 -5.57
N ASN A 321 25.41 -9.97 -6.70
CA ASN A 321 24.89 -8.64 -7.03
C ASN A 321 23.62 -8.69 -7.89
N PHE A 322 22.89 -9.81 -7.89
CA PHE A 322 21.68 -9.97 -8.70
C PHE A 322 20.62 -8.90 -8.43
N TYR A 323 20.54 -8.39 -7.19
CA TYR A 323 19.52 -7.42 -6.79
C TYR A 323 19.55 -6.14 -7.64
N VAL A 324 20.72 -5.69 -8.08
CA VAL A 324 20.86 -4.55 -9.00
C VAL A 324 20.30 -4.88 -10.38
N HIS A 325 20.60 -6.07 -10.89
CA HIS A 325 20.21 -6.51 -12.23
C HIS A 325 18.70 -6.76 -12.32
N VAL A 326 18.15 -7.39 -11.28
CA VAL A 326 16.70 -7.58 -11.12
C VAL A 326 16.01 -6.24 -10.99
N TRP A 327 16.55 -5.30 -10.20
CA TRP A 327 15.99 -3.96 -10.08
C TRP A 327 15.95 -3.24 -11.43
N VAL A 328 17.05 -3.21 -12.19
CA VAL A 328 17.09 -2.62 -13.54
C VAL A 328 16.09 -3.29 -14.47
N PHE A 329 15.98 -4.62 -14.41
CA PHE A 329 14.99 -5.36 -15.19
C PHE A 329 13.56 -4.96 -14.85
N VAL A 330 13.21 -4.88 -13.56
CA VAL A 330 11.88 -4.47 -13.10
C VAL A 330 11.57 -3.01 -13.47
N VAL A 331 12.55 -2.10 -13.35
CA VAL A 331 12.42 -0.70 -13.81
C VAL A 331 12.10 -0.67 -15.30
N ALA A 332 12.84 -1.43 -16.12
CA ALA A 332 12.62 -1.48 -17.56
C ALA A 332 11.23 -2.04 -17.89
N VAL A 333 10.82 -3.13 -17.26
CA VAL A 333 9.47 -3.71 -17.39
C VAL A 333 8.41 -2.69 -16.99
N GLN A 334 8.57 -1.99 -15.87
CA GLN A 334 7.63 -0.97 -15.40
C GLN A 334 7.48 0.18 -16.41
N LEU A 335 8.59 0.71 -16.93
CA LEU A 335 8.58 1.78 -17.95
C LEU A 335 7.88 1.34 -19.24
N VAL A 336 8.10 0.10 -19.67
CA VAL A 336 7.40 -0.49 -20.81
C VAL A 336 5.89 -0.61 -20.51
N MET A 337 5.54 -1.12 -19.33
CA MET A 337 4.15 -1.32 -18.91
C MET A 337 3.38 0.00 -18.75
N LEU A 338 4.03 1.10 -18.34
CA LEU A 338 3.43 2.44 -18.31
C LEU A 338 2.90 2.88 -19.69
N THR A 339 3.48 2.36 -20.78
CA THR A 339 3.01 2.61 -22.14
C THR A 339 2.03 1.53 -22.60
N ILE A 340 2.37 0.25 -22.42
CA ILE A 340 1.58 -0.89 -22.89
C ILE A 340 0.20 -0.94 -22.21
N TYR A 341 0.13 -0.66 -20.91
CA TYR A 341 -1.11 -0.79 -20.15
C TYR A 341 -2.25 0.07 -20.70
N PRO A 342 -2.13 1.41 -20.79
CA PRO A 342 -3.23 2.24 -21.29
C PRO A 342 -3.45 2.13 -22.81
N THR A 343 -2.45 1.69 -23.60
CA THR A 343 -2.54 1.67 -25.06
C THR A 343 -2.98 0.34 -25.66
N LEU A 344 -2.66 -0.78 -25.01
CA LEU A 344 -2.96 -2.12 -25.49
C LEU A 344 -3.82 -2.90 -24.52
N ILE A 345 -3.56 -2.83 -23.21
CA ILE A 345 -4.28 -3.65 -22.22
C ILE A 345 -5.66 -3.08 -21.93
N GLN A 346 -5.77 -1.81 -21.53
CA GLN A 346 -7.07 -1.21 -21.22
C GLN A 346 -8.07 -1.29 -22.38
N PRO A 347 -7.69 -1.07 -23.66
CA PRO A 347 -8.62 -1.22 -24.79
C PRO A 347 -9.18 -2.63 -25.02
N LEU A 348 -8.59 -3.68 -24.44
CA LEU A 348 -9.16 -5.04 -24.48
C LEU A 348 -10.39 -5.20 -23.58
N PHE A 349 -10.53 -4.30 -22.60
CA PHE A 349 -11.61 -4.28 -21.62
C PHE A 349 -12.61 -3.16 -21.89
N ASN A 350 -12.12 -1.96 -22.22
CA ASN A 350 -12.92 -0.74 -22.37
C ASN A 350 -12.80 -0.16 -23.78
N LYS A 351 -13.86 0.51 -24.23
CA LYS A 351 -13.88 1.29 -25.45
C LYS A 351 -13.44 2.72 -25.13
N PHE A 352 -12.46 3.20 -25.90
CA PHE A 352 -12.01 4.60 -25.84
C PHE A 352 -12.49 5.32 -27.10
N THR A 353 -13.24 6.39 -26.94
CA THR A 353 -13.72 7.25 -28.03
C THR A 353 -13.20 8.66 -27.87
N PRO A 354 -12.93 9.43 -28.94
CA PRO A 354 -12.61 10.85 -28.81
C PRO A 354 -13.76 11.62 -28.14
N LEU A 355 -13.44 12.64 -27.34
CA LEU A 355 -14.47 13.51 -26.75
C LEU A 355 -15.26 14.21 -27.85
N GLN A 356 -16.59 14.04 -27.87
CA GLN A 356 -17.46 14.60 -28.91
C GLN A 356 -17.92 16.04 -28.61
N ASP A 357 -17.93 16.44 -27.34
CA ASP A 357 -18.33 17.80 -26.95
C ASP A 357 -17.24 18.82 -27.32
N ASP A 358 -17.49 19.61 -28.36
CA ASP A 358 -16.55 20.61 -28.87
C ASP A 358 -16.35 21.78 -27.90
N THR A 359 -17.37 22.13 -27.10
CA THR A 359 -17.27 23.23 -26.14
C THR A 359 -16.38 22.84 -24.98
N LEU A 360 -16.64 21.68 -24.38
CA LEU A 360 -15.81 21.13 -23.29
C LEU A 360 -14.38 20.87 -23.78
N ARG A 361 -14.22 20.31 -24.98
CA ARG A 361 -12.91 20.10 -25.60
C ARG A 361 -12.13 21.42 -25.69
N ALA A 362 -12.73 22.48 -26.22
CA ALA A 362 -12.06 23.77 -26.36
C ALA A 362 -11.63 24.35 -24.99
N GLN A 363 -12.45 24.21 -23.95
CA GLN A 363 -12.11 24.64 -22.60
C GLN A 363 -10.93 23.84 -22.02
N ILE A 364 -10.93 22.51 -22.21
CA ILE A 364 -9.84 21.64 -21.76
C ILE A 364 -8.53 21.95 -22.50
N GLU A 365 -8.60 22.16 -23.81
CA GLU A 365 -7.45 22.52 -24.64
C GLU A 365 -6.89 23.89 -24.23
N ALA A 366 -7.76 24.87 -23.94
CA ALA A 366 -7.35 26.18 -23.43
C ALA A 366 -6.67 26.08 -22.04
N LEU A 367 -7.22 25.26 -21.13
CA LEU A 367 -6.62 25.01 -19.83
C LEU A 367 -5.24 24.33 -19.96
N ALA A 368 -5.14 23.31 -20.81
CA ALA A 368 -3.88 22.63 -21.09
C ALA A 368 -2.84 23.58 -21.68
N ALA A 369 -3.24 24.44 -22.63
CA ALA A 369 -2.37 25.44 -23.23
C ALA A 369 -1.89 26.48 -22.21
N ARG A 370 -2.78 27.00 -21.35
CA ARG A 370 -2.44 27.92 -20.25
C ARG A 370 -1.38 27.33 -19.32
N LEU A 371 -1.46 26.02 -19.06
CA LEU A 371 -0.53 25.30 -18.19
C LEU A 371 0.69 24.73 -18.91
N GLN A 372 0.80 24.93 -20.23
CA GLN A 372 1.81 24.32 -21.10
C GLN A 372 1.86 22.79 -20.96
N PHE A 373 0.71 22.18 -20.68
CA PHE A 373 0.55 20.74 -20.63
C PHE A 373 0.53 20.19 -22.07
N PRO A 374 1.40 19.22 -22.41
CA PRO A 374 1.54 18.74 -23.79
C PRO A 374 0.45 17.72 -24.14
N LEU A 375 -0.80 18.19 -24.15
CA LEU A 375 -1.99 17.43 -24.51
C LEU A 375 -1.95 17.04 -25.98
N THR A 376 -2.02 15.74 -26.27
CA THR A 376 -2.08 15.24 -27.65
C THR A 376 -3.44 14.66 -28.00
N LYS A 377 -4.11 13.99 -27.05
CA LYS A 377 -5.42 13.36 -27.27
C LYS A 377 -6.30 13.42 -26.03
N LEU A 378 -7.59 13.57 -26.28
CA LEU A 378 -8.64 13.58 -25.27
C LEU A 378 -9.65 12.46 -25.57
N TYR A 379 -9.81 11.55 -24.62
CA TYR A 379 -10.65 10.36 -24.76
C TYR A 379 -11.74 10.31 -23.69
N VAL A 380 -12.82 9.64 -24.04
CA VAL A 380 -13.87 9.17 -23.13
C VAL A 380 -13.79 7.65 -23.06
N VAL A 381 -13.81 7.09 -21.86
CA VAL A 381 -13.85 5.65 -21.60
C VAL A 381 -15.25 5.24 -21.16
N ASP A 382 -15.74 4.10 -21.67
CA ASP A 382 -17.06 3.53 -21.35
C ASP A 382 -17.11 2.86 -19.97
N GLY A 383 -16.76 3.60 -18.91
CA GLY A 383 -16.77 3.13 -17.52
C GLY A 383 -18.13 2.60 -17.08
N SER A 384 -19.21 3.23 -17.58
CA SER A 384 -20.60 2.86 -17.33
C SER A 384 -20.93 1.40 -17.68
N LYS A 385 -20.16 0.76 -18.58
CA LYS A 385 -20.31 -0.65 -18.94
C LYS A 385 -20.12 -1.58 -17.74
N ARG A 386 -19.35 -1.15 -16.73
CA ARG A 386 -19.02 -1.97 -15.56
C ARG A 386 -19.58 -1.41 -14.26
N SER A 387 -19.48 -0.11 -14.07
CA SER A 387 -19.92 0.53 -12.84
C SER A 387 -20.44 1.93 -13.11
N ALA A 388 -21.33 2.41 -12.24
CA ALA A 388 -21.77 3.80 -12.23
C ALA A 388 -20.75 4.76 -11.58
N HIS A 389 -19.57 4.29 -11.17
CA HIS A 389 -18.54 5.15 -10.59
C HIS A 389 -17.91 6.11 -11.60
N SER A 390 -17.63 7.34 -11.17
CA SER A 390 -17.04 8.41 -11.98
C SER A 390 -15.58 8.66 -11.64
N ASN A 391 -14.76 8.94 -12.66
CA ASN A 391 -13.34 9.27 -12.50
C ASN A 391 -12.78 10.04 -13.73
N ALA A 392 -11.59 10.60 -13.60
CA ALA A 392 -10.79 11.17 -14.68
C ALA A 392 -9.31 10.89 -14.39
N TYR A 393 -8.49 10.76 -15.43
CA TYR A 393 -7.05 10.62 -15.25
C TYR A 393 -6.29 11.03 -16.51
N PHE A 394 -4.98 11.23 -16.38
CA PHE A 394 -4.09 11.41 -17.52
C PHE A 394 -2.94 10.40 -17.52
N TYR A 395 -2.40 10.13 -18.70
CA TYR A 395 -1.24 9.25 -18.85
C TYR A 395 -0.36 9.68 -20.02
N GLY A 396 0.81 9.05 -20.14
CA GLY A 396 1.73 9.23 -21.27
C GLY A 396 3.09 9.80 -20.87
N PHE A 397 4.04 9.74 -21.80
CA PHE A 397 5.44 10.10 -21.57
C PHE A 397 5.79 11.45 -22.23
N PHE A 398 6.62 12.22 -21.53
CA PHE A 398 7.19 13.48 -22.03
C PHE A 398 6.13 14.41 -22.67
N LYS A 399 6.29 14.67 -23.97
CA LYS A 399 5.45 15.56 -24.78
C LYS A 399 4.20 14.89 -25.36
N ASN A 400 3.91 13.65 -24.98
CA ASN A 400 2.76 12.91 -25.47
C ASN A 400 1.85 12.53 -24.29
N LYS A 401 1.07 13.50 -23.81
CA LYS A 401 0.13 13.31 -22.71
C LYS A 401 -1.30 13.20 -23.23
N ARG A 402 -2.06 12.29 -22.64
CA ARG A 402 -3.45 12.03 -22.98
C ARG A 402 -4.31 12.15 -21.74
N ILE A 403 -5.50 12.73 -21.90
CA ILE A 403 -6.51 12.81 -20.85
C ILE A 403 -7.62 11.82 -21.17
N VAL A 404 -8.09 11.11 -20.15
CA VAL A 404 -9.21 10.17 -20.22
C VAL A 404 -10.27 10.59 -19.21
N LEU A 405 -11.49 10.79 -19.68
CA LEU A 405 -12.67 11.08 -18.87
C LEU A 405 -13.60 9.86 -18.86
N PHE A 406 -14.19 9.54 -17.71
CA PHE A 406 -15.24 8.53 -17.67
C PHE A 406 -16.54 9.13 -18.22
N ASP A 407 -17.29 8.35 -18.99
CA ASP A 407 -18.63 8.72 -19.44
C ASP A 407 -19.56 9.09 -18.27
N THR A 408 -19.51 8.33 -17.17
CA THR A 408 -20.25 8.61 -15.94
C THR A 408 -19.89 9.94 -15.27
N LEU A 409 -18.70 10.50 -15.52
CA LEU A 409 -18.34 11.85 -15.05
C LEU A 409 -19.05 12.91 -15.89
N LEU A 410 -19.04 12.73 -17.22
CA LEU A 410 -19.69 13.66 -18.17
C LEU A 410 -21.20 13.73 -17.97
N ASP A 411 -21.83 12.64 -17.52
CA ASP A 411 -23.27 12.59 -17.30
C ASP A 411 -23.76 13.50 -16.14
N HIS A 412 -22.87 13.89 -15.22
CA HIS A 412 -23.28 14.49 -13.94
C HIS A 412 -22.49 15.72 -13.51
N ALA A 413 -21.33 15.96 -14.11
CA ALA A 413 -20.53 17.16 -13.90
C ALA A 413 -20.70 18.13 -15.07
N ASP A 414 -20.85 19.42 -14.77
CA ASP A 414 -20.86 20.45 -15.81
C ASP A 414 -19.44 20.74 -16.34
N HIS A 415 -19.33 21.59 -17.36
CA HIS A 415 -18.04 21.85 -18.01
C HIS A 415 -17.03 22.53 -17.08
N GLU A 416 -17.50 23.43 -16.19
CA GLU A 416 -16.61 24.11 -15.24
C GLU A 416 -16.11 23.14 -14.16
N GLU A 417 -16.98 22.26 -13.68
CA GLU A 417 -16.65 21.19 -12.74
C GLU A 417 -15.65 20.20 -13.33
N ILE A 418 -15.83 19.80 -14.59
CA ILE A 418 -14.88 18.92 -15.29
C ILE A 418 -13.53 19.63 -15.45
N CYS A 419 -13.52 20.91 -15.84
CA CYS A 419 -12.30 21.70 -15.93
C CYS A 419 -11.61 21.87 -14.57
N ALA A 420 -12.37 21.98 -13.48
CA ALA A 420 -11.86 22.08 -12.13
C ALA A 420 -11.20 20.77 -11.65
N VAL A 421 -11.85 19.62 -11.90
CA VAL A 421 -11.27 18.30 -11.65
C VAL A 421 -9.99 18.13 -12.47
N LEU A 422 -10.00 18.52 -13.75
CA LEU A 422 -8.78 18.49 -14.57
C LEU A 422 -7.72 19.47 -14.09
N GLY A 423 -8.10 20.63 -13.55
CA GLY A 423 -7.19 21.57 -12.91
C GLY A 423 -6.45 20.93 -11.73
N HIS A 424 -7.16 20.16 -10.91
CA HIS A 424 -6.59 19.34 -9.83
C HIS A 424 -5.65 18.26 -10.39
N GLU A 425 -6.08 17.47 -11.37
CA GLU A 425 -5.24 16.45 -12.02
C GLU A 425 -3.95 17.04 -12.60
N LEU A 426 -4.05 18.19 -13.29
CA LEU A 426 -2.91 18.91 -13.84
C LEU A 426 -2.01 19.52 -12.75
N GLY A 427 -2.54 19.76 -11.55
CA GLY A 427 -1.77 20.08 -10.35
C GLY A 427 -0.79 18.97 -9.97
N HIS A 428 -1.21 17.70 -10.03
CA HIS A 428 -0.30 16.56 -9.80
C HIS A 428 0.84 16.51 -10.81
N TRP A 429 0.55 16.86 -12.06
CA TRP A 429 1.57 16.97 -13.09
C TRP A 429 2.51 18.15 -12.82
N LYS A 430 1.96 19.34 -12.54
CA LYS A 430 2.73 20.57 -12.34
C LYS A 430 3.71 20.46 -11.16
N MET A 431 3.30 19.76 -10.09
CA MET A 431 4.11 19.54 -8.89
C MET A 431 4.96 18.27 -8.93
N ASN A 432 5.03 17.58 -10.08
CA ASN A 432 5.83 16.36 -10.28
C ASN A 432 5.50 15.22 -9.28
N HIS A 433 4.25 15.13 -8.81
CA HIS A 433 3.84 14.13 -7.81
C HIS A 433 4.13 12.70 -8.30
N VAL A 434 3.77 12.39 -9.54
CA VAL A 434 3.99 11.07 -10.15
C VAL A 434 5.49 10.74 -10.26
N LEU A 435 6.32 11.73 -10.62
CA LEU A 435 7.76 11.52 -10.77
C LEU A 435 8.44 11.31 -9.40
N ARG A 436 8.05 12.08 -8.39
CA ARG A 436 8.54 11.89 -7.01
C ARG A 436 8.15 10.51 -6.48
N LEU A 437 6.88 10.11 -6.66
CA LEU A 437 6.41 8.78 -6.25
C LEU A 437 7.15 7.67 -7.01
N PHE A 438 7.42 7.84 -8.30
CA PHE A 438 8.20 6.87 -9.08
C PHE A 438 9.57 6.61 -8.46
N PHE A 439 10.33 7.65 -8.09
CA PHE A 439 11.66 7.47 -7.48
C PHE A 439 11.60 6.87 -6.07
N ILE A 440 10.60 7.25 -5.27
CA ILE A 440 10.36 6.63 -3.95
C ILE A 440 10.09 5.14 -4.12
N THR A 441 9.22 4.76 -5.05
CA THR A 441 8.94 3.36 -5.37
C THR A 441 10.18 2.63 -5.87
N GLN A 442 11.04 3.26 -6.69
CA GLN A 442 12.30 2.63 -7.13
C GLN A 442 13.26 2.36 -5.98
N ALA A 443 13.39 3.31 -5.05
CA ALA A 443 14.23 3.14 -3.86
C ALA A 443 13.70 2.01 -2.95
N HIS A 444 12.38 1.93 -2.79
CA HIS A 444 11.72 0.86 -2.06
C HIS A 444 11.92 -0.52 -2.72
N ILE A 445 11.68 -0.66 -4.04
CA ILE A 445 11.91 -1.92 -4.77
C ILE A 445 13.37 -2.34 -4.73
N PHE A 446 14.32 -1.39 -4.85
CA PHE A 446 15.74 -1.68 -4.71
C PHE A 446 16.04 -2.24 -3.31
N THR A 447 15.50 -1.60 -2.27
CA THR A 447 15.65 -2.04 -0.88
C THR A 447 15.06 -3.43 -0.67
N LEU A 448 13.88 -3.70 -1.22
CA LEU A 448 13.23 -5.02 -1.18
C LEU A 448 14.15 -6.10 -1.77
N PHE A 449 14.70 -5.90 -2.97
CA PHE A 449 15.58 -6.90 -3.60
C PHE A 449 16.94 -7.03 -2.90
N TYR A 450 17.47 -5.93 -2.39
CA TYR A 450 18.68 -5.97 -1.57
C TYR A 450 18.46 -6.81 -0.31
N LEU A 451 17.37 -6.57 0.42
CA LEU A 451 17.03 -7.36 1.61
C LEU A 451 16.75 -8.82 1.26
N PHE A 452 16.07 -9.09 0.13
CA PHE A 452 15.87 -10.45 -0.35
C PHE A 452 17.20 -11.17 -0.62
N SER A 453 18.21 -10.48 -1.17
CA SER A 453 19.54 -11.07 -1.44
C SER A 453 20.25 -11.58 -0.19
N LEU A 454 19.92 -11.02 0.98
CA LEU A 454 20.50 -11.44 2.26
C LEU A 454 19.88 -12.73 2.80
N VAL A 455 18.64 -13.04 2.39
CA VAL A 455 17.85 -14.15 2.97
C VAL A 455 17.58 -15.28 1.99
N ILE A 456 17.83 -15.07 0.70
CA ILE A 456 17.51 -16.01 -0.38
C ILE A 456 18.10 -17.41 -0.18
N HIS A 457 19.26 -17.50 0.48
CA HIS A 457 19.96 -18.75 0.79
C HIS A 457 19.83 -19.19 2.27
N ASN A 458 18.88 -18.62 3.03
CA ASN A 458 18.68 -18.99 4.42
C ASN A 458 17.93 -20.33 4.55
N GLN A 459 18.65 -21.43 4.79
CA GLN A 459 18.07 -22.77 4.90
C GLN A 459 17.02 -22.89 6.02
N ALA A 460 17.26 -22.26 7.17
CA ALA A 460 16.34 -22.30 8.30
C ALA A 460 14.95 -21.74 7.96
N MET A 461 14.89 -20.71 7.09
CA MET A 461 13.63 -20.18 6.57
C MET A 461 12.90 -21.25 5.74
N TYR A 462 13.53 -21.86 4.75
CA TYR A 462 12.90 -22.88 3.89
C TYR A 462 12.47 -24.12 4.69
N HIS A 463 13.34 -24.61 5.58
CA HIS A 463 13.07 -25.76 6.45
C HIS A 463 11.86 -25.52 7.35
N SER A 464 11.71 -24.30 7.87
CA SER A 464 10.55 -23.93 8.70
C SER A 464 9.21 -24.06 7.96
N PHE A 465 9.22 -24.02 6.63
CA PHE A 465 8.04 -24.15 5.77
C PHE A 465 8.03 -25.46 4.96
N GLY A 466 8.74 -26.50 5.43
CA GLY A 466 8.68 -27.84 4.85
C GLY A 466 9.50 -28.06 3.58
N PHE A 467 10.34 -27.10 3.18
CA PHE A 467 11.27 -27.25 2.05
C PHE A 467 12.64 -27.74 2.55
N TYR A 468 12.79 -29.05 2.78
CA TYR A 468 14.02 -29.62 3.33
C TYR A 468 15.10 -29.90 2.27
N ASP A 469 14.68 -30.38 1.11
CA ASP A 469 15.58 -30.89 0.06
C ASP A 469 15.85 -29.88 -1.06
N THR A 470 15.07 -28.80 -1.13
CA THR A 470 15.12 -27.82 -2.22
C THR A 470 14.92 -26.41 -1.70
N MET A 471 15.44 -25.41 -2.42
CA MET A 471 15.24 -23.98 -2.11
C MET A 471 14.79 -23.23 -3.37
N PRO A 472 13.54 -23.43 -3.82
CA PRO A 472 13.08 -22.82 -5.06
C PRO A 472 13.06 -21.30 -4.96
N LEU A 473 13.68 -20.60 -5.92
CA LEU A 473 13.89 -19.15 -5.83
C LEU A 473 12.58 -18.37 -5.74
N LEU A 474 11.55 -18.79 -6.48
CA LEU A 474 10.23 -18.16 -6.44
C LEU A 474 9.56 -18.31 -5.06
N VAL A 475 9.65 -19.49 -4.47
CA VAL A 475 9.10 -19.77 -3.13
C VAL A 475 9.87 -18.96 -2.08
N GLY A 476 11.20 -18.90 -2.18
CA GLY A 476 12.02 -18.06 -1.32
C GLY A 476 11.58 -16.60 -1.31
N PHE A 477 11.29 -16.05 -2.50
CA PHE A 477 10.77 -14.70 -2.63
C PHE A 477 9.39 -14.54 -1.97
N MET A 478 8.48 -15.51 -2.14
CA MET A 478 7.16 -15.50 -1.47
C MET A 478 7.28 -15.56 0.06
N LEU A 479 8.16 -16.42 0.59
CA LEU A 479 8.40 -16.52 2.04
C LEU A 479 9.01 -15.22 2.60
N PHE A 480 9.94 -14.62 1.86
CA PHE A 480 10.48 -13.30 2.20
C PHE A 480 9.40 -12.21 2.21
N GLN A 481 8.46 -12.21 1.26
CA GLN A 481 7.35 -11.25 1.27
C GLN A 481 6.51 -11.34 2.55
N TYR A 482 6.25 -12.55 3.07
CA TYR A 482 5.56 -12.70 4.35
C TYR A 482 6.36 -12.13 5.53
N LEU A 483 7.68 -12.30 5.51
CA LEU A 483 8.58 -11.72 6.50
C LEU A 483 8.62 -10.19 6.41
N TYR A 484 8.52 -9.64 5.20
CA TYR A 484 8.60 -8.20 4.92
C TYR A 484 7.30 -7.43 5.22
N LEU A 485 6.17 -8.12 5.46
CA LEU A 485 4.84 -7.51 5.69
C LEU A 485 4.83 -6.33 6.69
N PRO A 486 5.50 -6.37 7.85
CA PRO A 486 5.52 -5.23 8.78
C PRO A 486 6.08 -3.95 8.18
N VAL A 487 7.13 -4.07 7.36
CA VAL A 487 7.72 -2.92 6.68
C VAL A 487 6.75 -2.39 5.65
N GLU A 488 6.09 -3.27 4.90
CA GLU A 488 5.05 -2.84 3.95
C GLU A 488 3.94 -2.05 4.64
N SER A 489 3.44 -2.48 5.80
CA SER A 489 2.41 -1.74 6.55
C SER A 489 2.87 -0.32 6.96
N VAL A 490 4.13 -0.15 7.33
CA VAL A 490 4.69 1.17 7.68
C VAL A 490 4.86 2.04 6.44
N ILE A 491 5.37 1.44 5.36
CA ILE A 491 5.54 2.13 4.08
C ILE A 491 4.18 2.55 3.53
N GLU A 492 3.16 1.69 3.59
CA GLU A 492 1.79 1.99 3.18
C GLU A 492 1.25 3.22 3.92
N LEU A 493 1.37 3.26 5.25
CA LEU A 493 0.97 4.43 6.05
C LEU A 493 1.71 5.70 5.60
N ALA A 494 3.04 5.63 5.43
CA ALA A 494 3.85 6.76 4.99
C ALA A 494 3.45 7.25 3.57
N MET A 495 3.18 6.30 2.67
CA MET A 495 2.75 6.58 1.30
C MET A 495 1.36 7.21 1.27
N ASN A 496 0.43 6.77 2.13
CA ASN A 496 -0.90 7.36 2.25
C ASN A 496 -0.84 8.78 2.80
N ILE A 497 0.02 9.07 3.79
CA ILE A 497 0.27 10.43 4.29
C ILE A 497 0.81 11.32 3.16
N LEU A 498 1.83 10.85 2.42
CA LEU A 498 2.39 11.60 1.30
C LEU A 498 1.35 11.82 0.19
N SER A 499 0.52 10.82 -0.11
CA SER A 499 -0.57 10.94 -1.08
C SER A 499 -1.57 12.01 -0.66
N ARG A 500 -2.03 12.00 0.60
CA ARG A 500 -2.95 13.01 1.13
C ARG A 500 -2.39 14.43 1.07
N TYR A 501 -1.10 14.58 1.34
CA TYR A 501 -0.42 15.87 1.20
C TYR A 501 -0.44 16.37 -0.26
N ASN A 502 -0.23 15.46 -1.22
CA ASN A 502 -0.24 15.78 -2.65
C ASN A 502 -1.63 16.20 -3.14
N GLU A 503 -2.69 15.63 -2.57
CA GLU A 503 -4.07 16.02 -2.86
C GLU A 503 -4.36 17.46 -2.43
N PHE A 504 -3.95 17.85 -1.21
CA PHE A 504 -4.11 19.24 -0.76
C PHE A 504 -3.30 20.22 -1.61
N GLN A 505 -2.11 19.82 -2.05
CA GLN A 505 -1.31 20.61 -2.98
C GLN A 505 -2.01 20.79 -4.34
N ALA A 506 -2.59 19.71 -4.88
CA ALA A 506 -3.34 19.75 -6.14
C ALA A 506 -4.63 20.58 -6.02
N ASP A 507 -5.34 20.47 -4.90
CA ASP A 507 -6.50 21.30 -4.57
C ASP A 507 -6.15 22.79 -4.52
N ALA A 508 -5.09 23.16 -3.78
CA ALA A 508 -4.61 24.53 -3.71
C ALA A 508 -4.17 25.06 -5.08
N PHE A 509 -3.60 24.19 -5.93
CA PHE A 509 -3.28 24.56 -7.31
C PHE A 509 -4.52 24.85 -8.14
N ALA A 510 -5.56 24.01 -8.07
CA ALA A 510 -6.83 24.27 -8.76
C ALA A 510 -7.49 25.57 -8.29
N VAL A 511 -7.44 25.87 -6.98
CA VAL A 511 -7.88 27.15 -6.41
C VAL A 511 -7.12 28.32 -7.04
N SER A 512 -5.79 28.22 -7.20
CA SER A 512 -4.98 29.27 -7.85
C SER A 512 -5.32 29.52 -9.33
N LEU A 513 -6.04 28.60 -9.98
CA LEU A 513 -6.52 28.76 -11.34
C LEU A 513 -7.90 29.43 -11.43
N GLY A 514 -8.54 29.68 -10.28
CA GLY A 514 -9.89 30.23 -10.17
C GLY A 514 -10.98 29.17 -10.01
N TYR A 515 -10.64 27.91 -9.72
CA TYR A 515 -11.59 26.80 -9.67
C TYR A 515 -12.04 26.38 -8.27
N ALA A 516 -11.92 27.24 -7.25
CA ALA A 516 -12.28 26.89 -5.87
C ALA A 516 -13.73 26.37 -5.74
N ARG A 517 -14.70 27.18 -6.17
CA ARG A 517 -16.13 26.82 -6.12
C ARG A 517 -16.52 25.67 -7.06
N PRO A 518 -16.11 25.65 -8.35
CA PRO A 518 -16.36 24.51 -9.23
C PRO A 518 -15.77 23.20 -8.71
N LEU A 519 -14.55 23.21 -8.14
CA LEU A 519 -13.92 22.01 -7.57
C LEU A 519 -14.68 21.52 -6.34
N SER A 520 -15.05 22.43 -5.43
CA SER A 520 -15.87 22.09 -4.25
C SER A 520 -17.17 21.38 -4.66
N THR A 521 -17.89 21.95 -5.63
CA THR A 521 -19.15 21.39 -6.14
C THR A 521 -18.93 20.03 -6.82
N ALA A 522 -17.87 19.90 -7.62
CA ALA A 522 -17.49 18.64 -8.26
C ALA A 522 -17.18 17.54 -7.24
N LEU A 523 -16.40 17.83 -6.20
CA LEU A 523 -16.06 16.88 -5.15
C LEU A 523 -17.29 16.38 -4.39
N ILE A 524 -18.22 17.29 -4.09
CA ILE A 524 -19.49 16.94 -3.44
C ILE A 524 -20.32 16.03 -4.35
N LYS A 525 -20.49 16.39 -5.62
CA LYS A 525 -21.24 15.59 -6.59
C LYS A 525 -20.61 14.20 -6.76
N LEU A 526 -19.28 14.13 -6.90
CA LEU A 526 -18.54 12.87 -6.98
C LEU A 526 -18.75 12.01 -5.73
N GLN A 527 -18.67 12.61 -4.55
CA GLN A 527 -18.91 11.91 -3.29
C GLN A 527 -20.32 11.34 -3.21
N LEU A 528 -21.33 12.13 -3.60
CA LEU A 528 -22.74 11.71 -3.60
C LEU A 528 -22.98 10.59 -4.61
N LYS A 529 -22.45 10.73 -5.84
CA LYS A 529 -22.62 9.73 -6.90
C LYS A 529 -21.92 8.42 -6.59
N ASN A 530 -20.75 8.48 -5.96
CA ASN A 530 -20.02 7.28 -5.55
C ASN A 530 -20.47 6.71 -4.19
N LEU A 531 -21.48 7.31 -3.54
CA LEU A 531 -21.91 7.00 -2.17
C LEU A 531 -20.72 6.93 -1.20
N GLY A 532 -19.74 7.81 -1.40
CA GLY A 532 -18.51 7.82 -0.63
C GLY A 532 -18.78 8.14 0.84
N ASN A 533 -17.98 7.57 1.74
CA ASN A 533 -18.10 7.83 3.17
C ASN A 533 -17.76 9.30 3.51
N MET A 534 -18.73 10.02 4.09
CA MET A 534 -18.62 11.45 4.38
C MET A 534 -18.22 11.76 5.84
N ASN A 535 -18.13 10.75 6.69
CA ASN A 535 -17.72 10.90 8.10
C ASN A 535 -16.86 9.71 8.55
N PRO A 536 -15.67 9.49 7.95
CA PRO A 536 -14.79 8.40 8.34
C PRO A 536 -14.28 8.49 9.78
N ASP A 537 -13.94 7.33 10.34
CA ASP A 537 -13.15 7.27 11.55
C ASP A 537 -11.73 7.80 11.25
N PRO A 538 -11.20 8.71 12.07
CA PRO A 538 -9.90 9.32 11.81
C PRO A 538 -8.70 8.34 11.75
N TRP A 539 -8.71 7.25 12.53
CA TRP A 539 -7.63 6.26 12.47
C TRP A 539 -7.74 5.39 11.24
N TYR A 540 -8.96 5.02 10.88
CA TYR A 540 -9.23 4.30 9.64
C TYR A 540 -8.83 5.10 8.40
N SER A 541 -9.20 6.37 8.31
CA SER A 541 -8.82 7.23 7.18
C SER A 541 -7.34 7.56 7.15
N ALA A 542 -6.68 7.68 8.31
CA ALA A 542 -5.24 7.86 8.39
C ALA A 542 -4.46 6.71 7.75
N TYR A 543 -4.88 5.47 8.04
CA TYR A 543 -4.18 4.29 7.56
C TYR A 543 -4.57 3.88 6.14
N HIS A 544 -5.87 3.93 5.78
CA HIS A 544 -6.37 3.35 4.52
C HIS A 544 -6.64 4.35 3.39
N TYR A 545 -6.81 5.65 3.67
CA TYR A 545 -7.21 6.59 2.61
C TYR A 545 -6.01 7.29 2.00
N SER A 546 -5.82 7.09 0.69
CA SER A 546 -4.86 7.84 -0.13
C SER A 546 -5.33 9.27 -0.44
N HIS A 547 -6.64 9.53 -0.33
CA HIS A 547 -7.25 10.85 -0.47
C HIS A 547 -7.79 11.35 0.88
N PRO A 548 -7.61 12.64 1.22
CA PRO A 548 -8.22 13.19 2.42
C PRO A 548 -9.75 13.11 2.35
N PRO A 549 -10.44 12.86 3.49
CA PRO A 549 -11.90 12.93 3.57
C PRO A 549 -12.48 14.22 2.97
N LEU A 550 -13.67 14.13 2.37
CA LEU A 550 -14.32 15.27 1.70
C LEU A 550 -14.33 16.54 2.55
N VAL A 551 -14.72 16.43 3.82
CA VAL A 551 -14.81 17.57 4.75
C VAL A 551 -13.45 18.26 4.93
N GLU A 552 -12.36 17.49 5.00
CA GLU A 552 -11.01 18.06 5.11
C GLU A 552 -10.63 18.85 3.86
N ARG A 553 -10.97 18.33 2.68
CA ARG A 553 -10.72 19.00 1.39
C ARG A 553 -11.55 20.28 1.24
N LEU A 554 -12.84 20.23 1.57
CA LEU A 554 -13.71 21.40 1.48
C LEU A 554 -13.21 22.55 2.38
N ASN A 555 -12.82 22.25 3.61
CA ASN A 555 -12.25 23.24 4.52
C ASN A 555 -10.92 23.82 3.98
N ALA A 556 -10.08 22.98 3.37
CA ALA A 556 -8.81 23.41 2.77
C ALA A 556 -9.03 24.31 1.54
N LEU A 557 -10.04 24.03 0.71
CA LEU A 557 -10.42 24.86 -0.43
C LEU A 557 -10.90 26.25 0.02
N GLU A 558 -11.79 26.30 1.02
CA GLU A 558 -12.29 27.56 1.58
C GLU A 558 -11.15 28.40 2.19
N ALA A 559 -10.25 27.76 2.94
CA ALA A 559 -9.08 28.44 3.51
C ALA A 559 -8.11 28.96 2.43
N ALA A 560 -7.91 28.20 1.35
CA ALA A 560 -7.03 28.59 0.25
C ALA A 560 -7.62 29.75 -0.56
N GLU A 561 -8.93 29.76 -0.81
CA GLU A 561 -9.65 30.85 -1.48
C GLU A 561 -9.54 32.14 -0.66
N ALA A 562 -9.87 32.08 0.64
CA ALA A 562 -9.76 33.23 1.54
C ALA A 562 -8.32 33.78 1.65
N ALA A 563 -7.31 32.93 1.49
CA ALA A 563 -5.91 33.35 1.50
C ALA A 563 -5.47 34.03 0.19
N LEU A 564 -6.10 33.71 -0.94
CA LEU A 564 -5.86 34.38 -2.22
C LEU A 564 -6.52 35.76 -2.26
N ASP A 565 -7.76 35.86 -1.76
CA ASP A 565 -8.48 37.13 -1.71
C ASP A 565 -7.70 38.18 -0.88
N LYS A 566 -7.18 37.76 0.28
CA LYS A 566 -6.31 38.61 1.13
C LYS A 566 -4.97 39.03 0.51
N LYS A 567 -4.52 38.36 -0.56
CA LYS A 567 -3.30 38.74 -1.29
C LYS A 567 -3.61 39.65 -2.48
N ALA A 568 -4.86 39.69 -2.92
CA ALA A 568 -5.32 40.54 -4.01
C ALA A 568 -5.71 41.94 -3.50
N ASP A 569 -6.20 42.02 -2.25
CA ASP A 569 -6.36 43.26 -1.45
C ASP A 569 -5.02 43.80 -0.93
#